data_AF-A0A6C0BFZ6-F1
#
_entry.id   AF-A0A6C0BFZ6-F1
#
_cell.length_a   1.000
_cell.length_b   1.000
_cell.length_c   1.000
_cell.angle_alpha   90.00
_cell.angle_beta   90.00
_cell.angle_gamma   90.00
#
_symmetry.space_group_name_H-M   'P 1'
#
loop_
_entity.id
_entity.type
_entity.pdbx_description
1 polymer ?
#
loop_
_entity_poly.entity_id
_entity_poly.type
_entity_poly.pdbx_seq_one_letter_code
_entity_poly.pdbx_strand_id
1 'polypeptide(L)'
;MNAYGTAIFGALVKLYDDIEDNPIISQYNSPKLMELIKALVIASFTYASINNMNLPLFIFIFHYLHYLLCDDTSLSTDFYHAGMIIALLLSIITFDLATLSVVTIAITNLFCMTLGYMDHKLFPEEYSWKKIIGRIFVVFIFITLSQFPQFMIDSHTILFYIGYGITSICIMTFAQCSEIKSSKEPSKEPSKEPSKEPSKEKDSQETSPISEENDVHLQVE
;
A
#
# COMPACT_ATOMS: atom_id res chain seq x y z
N MET A 1 22.34 18.17 -0.29
CA MET A 1 22.64 16.85 0.32
C MET A 1 21.64 15.81 -0.21
N ASN A 2 21.64 14.58 0.29
CA ASN A 2 21.19 13.42 -0.50
C ASN A 2 19.66 13.21 -0.59
N ALA A 3 19.03 14.07 -1.39
CA ALA A 3 17.65 13.99 -1.90
C ALA A 3 17.20 12.56 -2.31
N TYR A 4 18.10 11.77 -2.91
CA TYR A 4 17.81 10.42 -3.38
C TYR A 4 17.30 9.48 -2.27
N GLY A 5 17.72 9.67 -1.01
CA GLY A 5 17.28 8.83 0.10
C GLY A 5 15.76 8.87 0.31
N THR A 6 15.16 10.05 0.19
CA THR A 6 13.72 10.22 0.38
C THR A 6 12.90 9.70 -0.82
N ALA A 7 13.43 9.82 -2.04
CA ALA A 7 12.82 9.22 -3.21
C ALA A 7 12.87 7.68 -3.18
N ILE A 8 13.99 7.11 -2.73
CA ILE A 8 14.13 5.66 -2.51
C ILE A 8 13.15 5.19 -1.42
N PHE A 9 13.02 5.93 -0.32
CA PHE A 9 12.04 5.63 0.73
C PHE A 9 10.59 5.62 0.19
N GLY A 10 10.14 6.66 -0.53
CA GLY A 10 8.81 6.68 -1.12
C GLY A 10 8.57 5.58 -2.16
N ALA A 11 9.59 5.25 -2.96
CA ALA A 11 9.54 4.15 -3.92
C ALA A 11 9.43 2.77 -3.25
N LEU A 12 10.07 2.58 -2.09
CA LEU A 12 10.05 1.35 -1.30
C LEU A 12 8.77 1.20 -0.46
N VAL A 13 8.19 2.30 0.04
CA VAL A 13 6.86 2.26 0.67
C VAL A 13 5.84 1.78 -0.34
N LYS A 14 5.75 2.36 -1.55
CA LYS A 14 4.81 1.83 -2.55
C LYS A 14 5.10 0.39 -2.97
N LEU A 15 6.37 -0.03 -2.99
CA LEU A 15 6.69 -1.44 -3.26
C LEU A 15 6.21 -2.36 -2.13
N TYR A 16 6.23 -1.90 -0.88
CA TYR A 16 5.64 -2.61 0.26
C TYR A 16 4.12 -2.69 0.12
N ASP A 17 3.44 -1.53 -0.02
CA ASP A 17 1.98 -1.43 -0.22
C ASP A 17 1.52 -2.41 -1.31
N ASP A 18 2.12 -2.33 -2.50
CA ASP A 18 1.67 -3.12 -3.65
C ASP A 18 1.98 -4.62 -3.54
N ILE A 19 2.90 -5.09 -2.70
CA ILE A 19 3.10 -6.53 -2.45
C ILE A 19 2.13 -7.06 -1.38
N GLU A 20 1.60 -6.19 -0.51
CA GLU A 20 0.54 -6.53 0.44
C GLU A 20 -0.85 -6.48 -0.23
N ASP A 21 -1.16 -5.40 -0.98
CA ASP A 21 -2.45 -5.13 -1.59
C ASP A 21 -2.70 -5.79 -2.96
N ASN A 22 -1.75 -5.70 -3.90
CA ASN A 22 -2.06 -5.93 -5.31
C ASN A 22 -2.22 -7.43 -5.59
N PRO A 23 -3.39 -7.94 -6.06
CA PRO A 23 -3.59 -9.37 -6.32
C PRO A 23 -2.65 -9.98 -7.36
N ILE A 24 -2.05 -9.16 -8.23
CA ILE A 24 -1.13 -9.56 -9.30
C ILE A 24 0.33 -9.51 -8.85
N ILE A 25 0.66 -8.75 -7.79
CA ILE A 25 2.02 -8.68 -7.23
C ILE A 25 2.16 -9.57 -5.99
N SER A 26 1.11 -9.71 -5.17
CA SER A 26 1.11 -10.52 -3.94
C SER A 26 1.34 -12.02 -4.19
N GLN A 27 1.16 -12.51 -5.43
CA GLN A 27 1.62 -13.85 -5.83
C GLN A 27 3.15 -14.07 -5.70
N TYR A 28 3.94 -12.98 -5.67
CA TYR A 28 5.38 -12.98 -5.43
C TYR A 28 5.74 -12.72 -3.97
N ASN A 29 4.76 -12.48 -3.10
CA ASN A 29 4.98 -12.26 -1.68
C ASN A 29 5.60 -13.51 -1.03
N SER A 30 6.65 -13.29 -0.25
CA SER A 30 7.20 -14.30 0.65
C SER A 30 7.73 -13.63 1.91
N PRO A 31 7.72 -14.29 3.08
CA PRO A 31 8.17 -13.66 4.33
C PRO A 31 9.58 -13.07 4.24
N LYS A 32 10.50 -13.74 3.52
CA LYS A 32 11.87 -13.24 3.31
C LYS A 32 11.93 -11.98 2.43
N LEU A 33 11.04 -11.85 1.45
CA LEU A 33 10.95 -10.65 0.62
C LEU A 33 10.34 -9.48 1.41
N MET A 34 9.27 -9.73 2.18
CA MET A 34 8.64 -8.68 2.99
C MET A 34 9.57 -8.15 4.07
N GLU A 35 10.27 -9.00 4.83
CA GLU A 35 11.23 -8.52 5.84
C GLU A 35 12.44 -7.79 5.21
N LEU A 36 12.88 -8.19 4.01
CA LEU A 36 13.89 -7.44 3.27
C LEU A 36 13.39 -6.05 2.86
N ILE A 37 12.14 -5.94 2.39
CA ILE A 37 11.55 -4.66 1.98
C ILE A 37 11.31 -3.77 3.21
N LYS A 38 10.75 -4.29 4.31
CA LYS A 38 10.63 -3.55 5.58
C LYS A 38 11.99 -3.01 6.06
N ALA A 39 13.04 -3.82 6.01
CA ALA A 39 14.39 -3.39 6.37
C ALA A 39 14.92 -2.28 5.43
N LEU A 40 14.65 -2.35 4.13
CA LEU A 40 15.02 -1.31 3.17
C LEU A 40 14.19 -0.02 3.37
N VAL A 41 12.90 -0.11 3.68
CA VAL A 41 12.04 1.03 4.04
C VAL A 41 12.58 1.73 5.28
N ILE A 42 12.87 0.98 6.36
CA ILE A 42 13.43 1.53 7.61
C ILE A 42 14.82 2.16 7.37
N ALA A 43 15.70 1.50 6.60
CA ALA A 43 17.04 2.01 6.32
C ALA A 43 17.02 3.30 5.48
N SER A 44 16.18 3.35 4.42
CA SER A 44 16.04 4.53 3.56
C SER A 44 15.35 5.69 4.29
N PHE A 45 14.33 5.41 5.10
CA PHE A 45 13.70 6.40 5.98
C PHE A 45 14.68 6.98 7.01
N THR A 46 15.45 6.12 7.69
CA THR A 46 16.48 6.55 8.65
C THR A 46 17.53 7.43 7.98
N TYR A 47 18.05 7.00 6.83
CA TYR A 47 19.03 7.75 6.06
C TYR A 47 18.50 9.12 5.62
N ALA A 48 17.26 9.18 5.15
CA ALA A 48 16.60 10.40 4.75
C ALA A 48 16.37 11.35 5.95
N SER A 49 15.94 10.82 7.09
CA SER A 49 15.67 11.58 8.33
C SER A 49 16.93 12.22 8.91
N ILE A 50 18.07 11.54 8.86
CA ILE A 50 19.38 12.10 9.25
C ILE A 50 19.77 13.32 8.40
N ASN A 51 19.27 13.42 7.16
CA ASN A 51 19.53 14.55 6.28
C ASN A 51 18.47 15.68 6.39
N ASN A 52 17.32 15.42 7.00
CA ASN A 52 16.25 16.40 7.20
C ASN A 52 15.28 15.95 8.32
N MET A 53 15.31 16.62 9.47
CA MET A 53 14.44 16.39 10.63
C MET A 53 12.95 16.69 10.36
N ASN A 54 12.61 17.54 9.40
CA ASN A 54 11.19 17.81 9.09
C ASN A 54 10.50 16.56 8.48
N LEU A 55 11.27 15.65 7.86
CA LEU A 55 10.76 14.42 7.26
C LEU A 55 10.20 13.40 8.28
N PRO A 56 10.91 12.97 9.35
CA PRO A 56 10.35 12.04 10.33
C PRO A 56 9.17 12.64 11.09
N LEU A 57 9.16 13.95 11.36
CA LEU A 57 8.00 14.65 11.92
C LEU A 57 6.80 14.66 10.96
N PHE A 58 7.02 14.92 9.67
CA PHE A 58 6.01 14.80 8.63
C PHE A 58 5.43 13.37 8.57
N ILE A 59 6.30 12.36 8.50
CA ILE A 59 5.88 10.94 8.42
C ILE A 59 5.12 10.51 9.68
N PHE A 60 5.55 10.91 10.87
CA PHE A 60 4.83 10.63 12.12
C PHE A 60 3.42 11.25 12.12
N ILE A 61 3.31 12.55 11.82
CA ILE A 61 2.03 13.27 11.83
C ILE A 61 1.10 12.72 10.74
N PHE A 62 1.62 12.44 9.53
CA PHE A 62 0.83 11.89 8.43
C PHE A 62 0.22 10.54 8.78
N HIS A 63 1.01 9.58 9.28
CA HIS A 63 0.49 8.25 9.65
C HIS A 63 -0.48 8.32 10.84
N TYR A 64 -0.21 9.18 11.83
CA TYR A 64 -1.12 9.39 12.96
C TYR A 64 -2.46 9.99 12.51
N LEU A 65 -2.45 10.98 11.62
CA LEU A 65 -3.68 11.57 11.05
C LEU A 65 -4.40 10.63 10.09
N HIS A 66 -3.68 9.77 9.36
CA HIS A 66 -4.28 8.73 8.53
C HIS A 66 -5.03 7.70 9.38
N TYR A 67 -4.36 7.17 10.42
CA TYR A 67 -4.96 6.24 11.38
C TYR A 67 -6.20 6.83 12.09
N LEU A 68 -6.20 8.13 12.43
CA LEU A 68 -7.35 8.77 13.05
C LEU A 68 -8.53 9.07 12.10
N LEU A 69 -8.36 8.97 10.77
CA LEU A 69 -9.38 9.37 9.78
C LEU A 69 -9.78 8.26 8.80
N CYS A 70 -9.15 7.10 8.85
CA CYS A 70 -9.48 5.91 8.08
C CYS A 70 -9.68 4.73 9.05
N ASP A 71 -10.89 4.20 9.12
CA ASP A 71 -11.29 3.14 10.07
C ASP A 71 -10.36 1.91 10.03
N ASP A 72 -10.26 1.19 11.16
CA ASP A 72 -9.32 0.09 11.54
C ASP A 72 -9.15 -1.12 10.57
N THR A 73 -9.64 -1.04 9.33
CA THR A 73 -9.68 -2.17 8.37
C THR A 73 -8.55 -2.18 7.33
N SER A 74 -7.71 -1.14 7.25
CA SER A 74 -6.67 -1.01 6.20
C SER A 74 -5.25 -1.36 6.66
N LEU A 75 -4.83 -2.60 6.36
CA LEU A 75 -3.44 -3.07 6.16
C LEU A 75 -2.49 -3.05 7.37
N SER A 76 -1.40 -3.84 7.27
CA SER A 76 -0.55 -4.32 8.38
C SER A 76 -0.25 -3.31 9.50
N THR A 77 -1.16 -3.28 10.49
CA THR A 77 -1.17 -2.37 11.64
C THR A 77 0.21 -2.26 12.28
N ASP A 78 0.82 -3.42 12.56
CA ASP A 78 2.04 -3.54 13.33
C ASP A 78 3.25 -2.91 12.64
N PHE A 79 3.32 -2.96 11.29
CA PHE A 79 4.39 -2.32 10.55
C PHE A 79 4.24 -0.80 10.53
N TYR A 80 3.03 -0.29 10.30
CA TYR A 80 2.77 1.15 10.36
C TYR A 80 2.87 1.72 11.78
N HIS A 81 2.48 0.96 12.81
CA HIS A 81 2.67 1.33 14.22
C HIS A 81 4.15 1.36 14.59
N ALA A 82 4.94 0.36 14.18
CA ALA A 82 6.39 0.40 14.31
C ALA A 82 7.00 1.57 13.53
N GLY A 83 6.49 1.87 12.33
CA GLY A 83 6.87 3.03 11.52
C GLY A 83 6.65 4.36 12.24
N MET A 84 5.50 4.55 12.89
CA MET A 84 5.21 5.72 13.73
C MET A 84 6.18 5.83 14.91
N ILE A 85 6.48 4.71 15.60
CA ILE A 85 7.44 4.69 16.72
C ILE A 85 8.85 5.04 16.24
N ILE A 86 9.30 4.48 15.11
CA ILE A 86 10.60 4.79 14.50
C ILE A 86 10.65 6.27 14.07
N ALA A 87 9.58 6.81 13.48
CA ALA A 87 9.49 8.21 13.10
C ALA A 87 9.57 9.16 14.31
N LEU A 88 8.88 8.83 15.41
CA LEU A 88 8.96 9.58 16.66
C LEU A 88 10.37 9.53 17.28
N LEU A 89 10.99 8.34 17.35
CA LEU A 89 12.36 8.18 17.87
C LEU A 89 13.39 8.92 17.03
N LEU A 90 13.30 8.83 15.69
CA LEU A 90 14.16 9.60 14.79
C LEU A 90 13.97 11.10 14.96
N SER A 91 12.72 11.57 15.10
CA SER A 91 12.41 13.00 15.35
C SER A 91 13.04 13.54 16.64
N ILE A 92 13.22 12.68 17.66
CA ILE A 92 13.92 13.02 18.92
C ILE A 92 15.44 12.98 18.72
N ILE A 93 15.97 11.96 18.03
CA ILE A 93 17.41 11.77 17.81
C ILE A 93 18.01 12.83 16.89
N THR A 94 17.27 13.27 15.85
CA THR A 94 17.70 14.30 14.90
C THR A 94 17.17 15.69 15.25
N PHE A 95 16.78 15.93 16.51
CA PHE A 95 16.15 17.18 16.91
C PHE A 95 17.11 18.38 16.90
N ASP A 96 16.88 19.32 15.99
CA ASP A 96 17.54 20.63 15.93
C ASP A 96 16.50 21.74 15.74
N LEU A 97 16.34 22.58 16.78
CA LEU A 97 15.39 23.68 16.77
C LEU A 97 15.68 24.72 15.66
N ALA A 98 16.93 24.83 15.18
CA ALA A 98 17.29 25.80 14.15
C ALA A 98 16.80 25.43 12.74
N THR A 99 16.50 24.15 12.48
CA THR A 99 15.99 23.65 11.19
C THR A 99 14.50 23.26 11.23
N LEU A 100 13.81 23.50 12.35
CA LEU A 100 12.41 23.11 12.54
C LEU A 100 11.43 24.12 11.92
N SER A 101 10.77 23.73 10.82
CA SER A 101 9.75 24.56 10.19
C SER A 101 8.34 24.03 10.49
N VAL A 102 7.83 24.34 11.69
CA VAL A 102 6.48 23.93 12.15
C VAL A 102 5.38 24.34 11.15
N VAL A 103 5.51 25.53 10.55
CA VAL A 103 4.56 26.02 9.51
C VAL A 103 4.62 25.17 8.24
N THR A 104 5.82 24.81 7.76
CA THR A 104 6.01 23.90 6.63
C THR A 104 5.42 22.53 6.92
N ILE A 105 5.71 21.96 8.09
CA ILE A 105 5.20 20.65 8.51
C ILE A 105 3.67 20.67 8.56
N ALA A 106 3.06 21.71 9.14
CA ALA A 106 1.60 21.84 9.25
C ALA A 106 0.91 22.01 7.89
N ILE A 107 1.40 22.91 7.04
CA ILE A 107 0.86 23.13 5.68
C ILE A 107 1.01 21.87 4.83
N THR A 108 2.20 21.24 4.87
CA THR A 108 2.48 20.02 4.11
C THR A 108 1.57 18.87 4.56
N ASN A 109 1.41 18.63 5.87
CA ASN A 109 0.49 17.60 6.37
C ASN A 109 -0.96 17.88 5.98
N LEU A 110 -1.46 19.10 6.19
CA LEU A 110 -2.84 19.46 5.85
C LEU A 110 -3.14 19.23 4.36
N PHE A 111 -2.18 19.59 3.50
CA PHE A 111 -2.30 19.38 2.06
C PHE A 111 -2.21 17.88 1.69
N CYS A 112 -1.26 17.12 2.26
CA CYS A 112 -1.13 15.68 2.04
C CYS A 112 -2.38 14.90 2.49
N MET A 113 -2.98 15.27 3.62
CA MET A 113 -4.22 14.67 4.12
C MET A 113 -5.43 15.00 3.23
N THR A 114 -5.53 16.26 2.77
CA THR A 114 -6.58 16.67 1.81
C THR A 114 -6.47 15.87 0.51
N LEU A 115 -5.24 15.68 0.01
CA LEU A 115 -4.98 14.92 -1.20
C LEU A 115 -5.16 13.41 -1.02
N GLY A 116 -4.77 12.82 0.10
CA GLY A 116 -5.03 11.40 0.40
C GLY A 116 -6.52 11.10 0.47
N TYR A 117 -7.30 11.98 1.11
CA TYR A 117 -8.76 11.92 1.11
C TYR A 117 -9.35 12.02 -0.32
N MET A 118 -8.84 12.94 -1.15
CA MET A 118 -9.25 13.05 -2.56
C MET A 118 -8.87 11.81 -3.38
N ASP A 119 -7.64 11.29 -3.24
CA ASP A 119 -7.15 10.09 -3.94
C ASP A 119 -8.02 8.88 -3.59
N HIS A 120 -8.35 8.69 -2.30
CA HIS A 120 -9.13 7.55 -1.85
C HIS A 120 -10.63 7.65 -2.18
N LYS A 121 -11.23 8.85 -2.13
CA LYS A 121 -12.68 9.05 -2.41
C LYS A 121 -13.00 9.24 -3.89
N LEU A 122 -12.14 9.88 -4.68
CA LEU A 122 -12.37 10.12 -6.12
C LEU A 122 -11.85 8.96 -6.99
N PHE A 123 -10.81 8.25 -6.53
CA PHE A 123 -10.20 7.13 -7.24
C PHE A 123 -10.12 5.87 -6.34
N PRO A 124 -11.28 5.27 -5.98
CA PRO A 124 -11.31 4.04 -5.18
C PRO A 124 -10.64 2.85 -5.90
N GLU A 125 -10.61 2.86 -7.23
CA GLU A 125 -9.83 1.94 -8.06
C GLU A 125 -8.31 2.21 -7.89
N GLU A 126 -7.65 1.56 -6.92
CA GLU A 126 -6.20 1.72 -6.66
C GLU A 126 -5.36 1.50 -7.93
N TYR A 127 -5.64 0.43 -8.67
CA TYR A 127 -4.98 0.07 -9.91
C TYR A 127 -5.71 0.64 -11.13
N SER A 128 -5.79 1.98 -11.21
CA SER A 128 -6.38 2.69 -12.35
C SER A 128 -5.48 3.79 -12.91
N TRP A 129 -5.50 3.96 -14.23
CA TRP A 129 -4.84 5.10 -14.90
C TRP A 129 -5.38 6.45 -14.41
N LYS A 130 -6.64 6.51 -13.98
CA LYS A 130 -7.24 7.71 -13.35
C LYS A 130 -6.45 8.10 -12.08
N LYS A 131 -6.19 7.13 -11.20
CA LYS A 131 -5.46 7.35 -9.95
C LYS A 131 -4.00 7.76 -10.19
N ILE A 132 -3.33 7.12 -11.15
CA ILE A 132 -1.98 7.53 -11.57
C ILE A 132 -1.96 8.96 -12.10
N ILE A 133 -2.91 9.36 -12.95
CA ILE A 133 -3.03 10.74 -13.43
C ILE A 133 -3.29 11.71 -12.26
N GLY A 134 -4.11 11.31 -11.28
CA GLY A 134 -4.31 12.05 -10.03
C GLY A 134 -3.00 12.25 -9.25
N ARG A 135 -2.24 11.17 -9.01
CA ARG A 135 -0.94 11.20 -8.29
C ARG A 135 0.12 12.02 -9.03
N ILE A 136 0.15 11.96 -10.37
CA ILE A 136 1.01 12.82 -11.20
C ILE A 136 0.61 14.29 -11.08
N PHE A 137 -0.70 14.60 -11.15
CA PHE A 137 -1.22 15.96 -10.99
C PHE A 137 -0.91 16.53 -9.59
N VAL A 138 -1.01 15.70 -8.55
CA VAL A 138 -0.56 16.01 -7.19
C VAL A 138 0.91 16.42 -7.14
N VAL A 139 1.81 15.65 -7.76
CA VAL A 139 3.24 16.00 -7.85
C VAL A 139 3.45 17.32 -8.58
N PHE A 140 2.71 17.60 -9.66
CA PHE A 140 2.76 18.91 -10.33
C PHE A 140 2.27 20.05 -9.44
N ILE A 141 1.24 19.87 -8.61
CA ILE A 141 0.80 20.90 -7.67
C ILE A 141 1.88 21.14 -6.60
N PHE A 142 2.49 20.09 -6.03
CA PHE A 142 3.61 20.24 -5.07
C PHE A 142 4.80 21.01 -5.68
N ILE A 143 5.21 20.67 -6.91
CA ILE A 143 6.28 21.38 -7.64
C ILE A 143 5.87 22.85 -7.88
N THR A 144 4.63 23.11 -8.26
CA THR A 144 4.13 24.47 -8.53
C THR A 144 4.08 25.32 -7.26
N LEU A 145 3.48 24.79 -6.18
CA LEU A 145 3.35 25.50 -4.90
C LEU A 145 4.72 25.73 -4.22
N SER A 146 5.70 24.84 -4.39
CA SER A 146 7.06 25.07 -3.87
C SER A 146 7.83 26.22 -4.54
N GLN A 147 7.36 26.75 -5.69
CA GLN A 147 7.91 27.97 -6.29
C GLN A 147 7.47 29.26 -5.56
N PHE A 148 6.47 29.18 -4.67
CA PHE A 148 5.92 30.32 -3.95
C PHE A 148 6.50 30.39 -2.52
N PRO A 149 7.21 31.47 -2.14
CA PRO A 149 7.83 31.61 -0.82
C PRO A 149 6.87 31.50 0.38
N GLN A 150 5.57 31.66 0.17
CA GLN A 150 4.54 31.58 1.19
C GLN A 150 4.13 30.14 1.56
N PHE A 151 4.31 29.18 0.65
CA PHE A 151 3.81 27.80 0.84
C PHE A 151 4.89 26.82 1.32
N MET A 152 6.18 27.13 1.08
CA MET A 152 7.37 26.42 1.59
C MET A 152 7.24 24.89 1.74
N ILE A 153 6.69 24.19 0.73
CA ILE A 153 6.60 22.73 0.77
C ILE A 153 7.99 22.13 0.84
N ASP A 154 8.18 21.18 1.76
CA ASP A 154 9.45 20.48 1.90
C ASP A 154 9.78 19.68 0.64
N SER A 155 10.89 20.04 -0.01
CA SER A 155 11.47 19.33 -1.16
C SER A 155 11.58 17.82 -0.95
N HIS A 156 11.82 17.35 0.28
CA HIS A 156 11.85 15.94 0.62
C HIS A 156 10.48 15.27 0.47
N THR A 157 9.39 15.95 0.81
CA THR A 157 8.03 15.44 0.55
C THR A 157 7.73 15.34 -0.95
N ILE A 158 8.19 16.30 -1.75
CA ILE A 158 8.07 16.23 -3.22
C ILE A 158 8.84 15.01 -3.77
N LEU A 159 10.06 14.78 -3.28
CA LEU A 159 10.89 13.64 -3.66
C LEU A 159 10.29 12.29 -3.23
N PHE A 160 9.66 12.22 -2.05
CA PHE A 160 8.89 11.06 -1.59
C PHE A 160 7.78 10.72 -2.60
N TYR A 161 6.92 11.68 -2.94
CA TYR A 161 5.82 11.47 -3.88
C TYR A 161 6.29 11.17 -5.31
N ILE A 162 7.44 11.71 -5.75
CA ILE A 162 8.06 11.33 -7.03
C ILE A 162 8.47 9.85 -7.00
N GLY A 163 9.12 9.38 -5.94
CA GLY A 163 9.49 7.96 -5.79
C GLY A 163 8.27 7.03 -5.77
N TYR A 164 7.29 7.36 -4.91
CA TYR A 164 6.02 6.65 -4.77
C TYR A 164 5.25 6.58 -6.10
N GLY A 165 5.21 7.70 -6.84
CA GLY A 165 4.57 7.80 -8.15
C GLY A 165 5.27 6.98 -9.24
N ILE A 166 6.61 6.97 -9.27
CA ILE A 166 7.38 6.15 -10.22
C ILE A 166 7.11 4.65 -9.97
N THR A 167 7.17 4.18 -8.71
CA THR A 167 6.81 2.79 -8.38
C THR A 167 5.37 2.48 -8.78
N SER A 168 4.40 3.36 -8.46
CA SER A 168 2.99 3.19 -8.87
C SER A 168 2.85 2.96 -10.38
N ILE A 169 3.58 3.73 -11.21
CA ILE A 169 3.55 3.59 -12.67
C ILE A 169 4.17 2.26 -13.11
N CYS A 170 5.32 1.88 -12.54
CA CYS A 170 5.99 0.63 -12.87
C CYS A 170 5.14 -0.60 -12.51
N ILE A 171 4.57 -0.64 -11.29
CA ILE A 171 3.73 -1.73 -10.81
C ILE A 171 2.45 -1.85 -11.64
N MET A 172 1.74 -0.73 -11.88
CA MET A 172 0.51 -0.75 -12.69
C MET A 172 0.78 -1.21 -14.13
N THR A 173 1.88 -0.76 -14.73
CA THR A 173 2.27 -1.20 -16.09
C THR A 173 2.58 -2.70 -16.10
N PHE A 174 3.30 -3.20 -15.10
CA PHE A 174 3.56 -4.64 -14.96
C PHE A 174 2.28 -5.45 -14.76
N ALA A 175 1.37 -4.99 -13.90
CA ALA A 175 0.08 -5.63 -13.62
C ALA A 175 -0.75 -5.79 -14.90
N GLN A 176 -0.99 -4.70 -15.64
CA GLN A 176 -1.73 -4.74 -16.91
C GLN A 176 -1.02 -5.60 -17.97
N CYS A 177 0.31 -5.53 -18.08
CA CYS A 177 1.06 -6.41 -18.98
C CYS A 177 0.99 -7.90 -18.60
N SER A 178 0.59 -8.23 -17.38
CA SER A 178 0.42 -9.60 -16.89
C SER A 178 -1.01 -10.10 -17.11
N GLU A 179 -2.03 -9.27 -16.84
CA GLU A 179 -3.43 -9.54 -17.21
C GLU A 179 -3.59 -9.76 -18.72
N ILE A 180 -2.93 -8.93 -19.54
CA ILE A 180 -2.94 -9.03 -21.01
C ILE A 180 -2.26 -10.32 -21.51
N LYS A 181 -1.39 -10.95 -20.72
CA LYS A 181 -0.83 -12.27 -21.03
C LYS A 181 -1.77 -13.39 -20.61
N SER A 182 -2.27 -13.36 -19.37
CA SER A 182 -3.21 -14.36 -18.85
C SER A 182 -4.48 -14.47 -19.70
N SER A 183 -5.01 -13.34 -20.16
CA SER A 183 -6.19 -13.28 -21.04
C SER A 183 -5.92 -13.64 -22.52
N LYS A 184 -4.65 -13.91 -22.87
CA LYS A 184 -4.22 -14.31 -24.23
C LYS A 184 -3.64 -15.72 -24.31
N GLU A 185 -3.50 -16.43 -23.18
CA GLU A 185 -3.33 -17.88 -23.25
C GLU A 185 -4.66 -18.49 -23.73
N PRO A 186 -4.69 -19.16 -24.90
CA PRO A 186 -5.90 -19.81 -25.35
C PRO A 186 -6.21 -20.95 -24.36
N SER A 187 -7.41 -20.90 -23.77
CA SER A 187 -7.91 -22.00 -22.94
C SER A 187 -7.74 -23.31 -23.71
N LYS A 188 -6.94 -24.23 -23.16
CA LYS A 188 -6.88 -25.61 -23.65
C LYS A 188 -8.11 -26.35 -23.15
N GLU A 189 -9.27 -25.93 -23.63
CA GLU A 189 -10.48 -26.74 -23.54
C GLU A 189 -10.16 -28.13 -24.11
N PRO A 190 -10.35 -29.21 -23.34
CA PRO A 190 -10.17 -30.55 -23.85
C PRO A 190 -11.33 -30.86 -24.80
N SER A 191 -11.16 -30.54 -26.08
CA SER A 191 -12.13 -30.85 -27.12
C SER A 191 -12.49 -32.34 -27.08
N LYS A 192 -13.71 -32.61 -26.61
CA LYS A 192 -14.38 -33.89 -26.64
C LYS A 192 -15.73 -33.67 -27.28
N GLU A 193 -15.76 -33.73 -28.61
CA GLU A 193 -17.01 -33.79 -29.36
C GLU A 193 -17.87 -35.00 -28.94
N PRO A 194 -19.20 -34.91 -29.11
CA PRO A 194 -20.14 -35.73 -28.36
C PRO A 194 -20.35 -37.14 -28.94
N SER A 195 -20.58 -38.12 -28.07
CA SER A 195 -21.09 -39.44 -28.49
C SER A 195 -22.02 -40.08 -27.45
N LYS A 196 -23.33 -39.90 -27.69
CA LYS A 196 -24.40 -40.89 -27.46
C LYS A 196 -24.66 -41.38 -26.03
N GLU A 197 -25.64 -40.75 -25.39
CA GLU A 197 -26.77 -41.49 -24.79
C GLU A 197 -27.65 -42.12 -25.90
N PRO A 198 -28.60 -43.07 -25.65
CA PRO A 198 -29.44 -43.13 -24.43
C PRO A 198 -29.87 -44.51 -23.85
N SER A 199 -30.50 -44.42 -22.66
CA SER A 199 -31.78 -45.05 -22.26
C SER A 199 -31.82 -46.15 -21.18
N LYS A 200 -32.92 -46.08 -20.39
CA LYS A 200 -33.52 -47.06 -19.43
C LYS A 200 -32.89 -47.10 -18.02
N GLU A 201 -33.65 -46.79 -16.96
CA GLU A 201 -34.72 -47.59 -16.26
C GLU A 201 -34.12 -48.81 -15.53
N LYS A 202 -34.46 -49.13 -14.25
CA LYS A 202 -35.47 -48.58 -13.31
C LYS A 202 -35.19 -49.05 -11.86
N ASP A 203 -35.81 -48.40 -10.86
CA ASP A 203 -36.20 -48.83 -9.47
C ASP A 203 -35.18 -49.64 -8.61
N SER A 204 -35.13 -49.58 -7.27
CA SER A 204 -36.19 -49.48 -6.25
C SER A 204 -35.66 -48.99 -4.86
N GLN A 205 -36.57 -48.50 -3.99
CA GLN A 205 -36.72 -48.78 -2.52
C GLN A 205 -35.51 -48.71 -1.53
N GLU A 206 -35.64 -48.29 -0.26
CA GLU A 206 -36.68 -47.57 0.51
C GLU A 206 -36.11 -47.09 1.88
N THR A 207 -36.85 -46.23 2.59
CA THR A 207 -36.81 -45.96 4.07
C THR A 207 -35.52 -45.49 4.78
N SER A 208 -35.65 -44.36 5.47
CA SER A 208 -34.81 -43.81 6.58
C SER A 208 -35.39 -44.22 7.96
N PRO A 209 -35.03 -43.64 9.13
CA PRO A 209 -33.79 -42.99 9.62
C PRO A 209 -33.38 -43.57 11.02
N ILE A 210 -32.71 -42.78 11.90
CA ILE A 210 -32.43 -43.03 13.34
C ILE A 210 -31.27 -44.05 13.54
N SER A 211 -30.28 -43.91 14.43
CA SER A 211 -29.91 -42.90 15.45
C SER A 211 -28.42 -42.46 15.21
N GLU A 212 -27.62 -41.83 16.10
CA GLU A 212 -27.77 -41.47 17.53
C GLU A 212 -26.98 -40.20 17.93
N GLU A 213 -27.19 -39.79 19.17
CA GLU A 213 -26.72 -38.63 19.93
C GLU A 213 -25.61 -39.06 20.92
N ASN A 214 -24.62 -38.20 21.21
CA ASN A 214 -23.92 -38.13 22.51
C ASN A 214 -22.99 -36.91 22.63
N ASP A 215 -23.15 -36.16 23.73
CA ASP A 215 -22.22 -35.14 24.18
C ASP A 215 -20.95 -35.75 24.80
N VAL A 216 -19.79 -35.08 24.63
CA VAL A 216 -18.81 -34.96 25.72
C VAL A 216 -18.26 -33.52 25.74
N HIS A 217 -18.72 -32.75 26.71
CA HIS A 217 -18.20 -31.43 27.06
C HIS A 217 -16.89 -31.59 27.85
N LEU A 218 -15.82 -30.86 27.50
CA LEU A 218 -14.59 -30.82 28.31
C LEU A 218 -13.91 -29.44 28.27
N GLN A 219 -14.02 -28.71 29.38
CA GLN A 219 -13.23 -27.53 29.71
C GLN A 219 -12.42 -27.82 30.98
N VAL A 220 -11.09 -27.91 30.85
CA VAL A 220 -10.06 -27.92 31.92
C VAL A 220 -8.77 -27.46 31.23
N GLU A 221 -7.99 -26.46 31.68
CA GLU A 221 -8.12 -25.54 32.83
C GLU A 221 -7.69 -24.13 32.41
#